data_AF-A0AAX6RV39-F1
#
_entry.id   AF-A0AAX6RV39-F1
#
_cell.length_a   1.000
_cell.length_b   1.000
_cell.length_c   1.000
_cell.angle_alpha   90.00
_cell.angle_beta   90.00
_cell.angle_gamma   90.00
#
_symmetry.space_group_name_H-M   'P 1'
#
loop_
_entity.id
_entity.type
_entity.pdbx_description
1 polymer ?
#
loop_
_entity_poly.entity_id
_entity_poly.type
_entity_poly.pdbx_seq_one_letter_code
_entity_poly.pdbx_strand_id
1 'polypeptide(L)'
;MRQGSPGDSAPREPAPGDPALPNPFVHELHLSRLQQVKFCLLGVLLAPIRVLLAFIILFLLWPFAWLQVAGLTEEQLQEPITGWRKTVCHNGVLGLSRLLFFLLGFLRIRVRGQRASRLQAPVLVAAPHSTFFDPIVLLPCDLPKVVSRAENLSVPVIGALLRFNQAILVSRNDPASRRRVVEEVRRRATSGGKWPQVLFFPEGTCSNKKALLKFKPGAFIAGVPVQPVLIRYPNSLDTTSWAWRGPGVLKVLWLTASQPCSIVDVEFLPVYQPSPEESRDPTLYANNVQRVMAQLSPGCVDTGAEPGRSRMISQEEFARQLQLLDPQTVAGAFSYFQQDSSGLVDFRDVALALAALDGGRSLEDLTHLAFELFAEEQAEGSGRLLYQDGFSTILHLLLGSPRPAAMTLHAELCQAGPSHGLSLDQFQNFSLRDLLYGKLFSTYLRPPHTPRGTSQVPDASSPQSPSALANGTLQAPKQKED
;
A
#
# COMPACT_ATOMS: atom_id res chain seq x y z
N MET A 1 32.33 14.88 -57.07
CA MET A 1 32.64 15.99 -56.13
C MET A 1 31.36 16.77 -55.83
N ARG A 2 30.82 16.60 -54.62
CA ARG A 2 30.31 17.65 -53.72
C ARG A 2 29.47 16.97 -52.63
N GLN A 3 29.99 17.04 -51.42
CA GLN A 3 29.38 16.61 -50.17
C GLN A 3 28.14 17.48 -49.88
N GLY A 4 27.05 16.87 -49.42
CA GLY A 4 25.89 17.57 -48.88
C GLY A 4 26.00 17.67 -47.36
N SER A 5 25.93 18.89 -46.83
CA SER A 5 25.88 19.19 -45.40
C SER A 5 24.61 18.60 -44.76
N PRO A 6 24.69 18.10 -43.50
CA PRO A 6 23.50 17.80 -42.73
C PRO A 6 22.91 19.12 -42.18
N GLY A 7 21.66 19.40 -42.54
CA GLY A 7 20.93 20.54 -42.01
C GLY A 7 20.53 20.31 -40.56
N ASP A 8 20.77 21.33 -39.74
CA ASP A 8 20.32 21.46 -38.35
C ASP A 8 18.82 21.14 -38.20
N SER A 9 18.50 19.99 -37.62
CA SER A 9 17.19 19.77 -37.00
C SER A 9 17.25 20.33 -35.58
N ALA A 10 16.93 21.61 -35.44
CA ALA A 10 16.68 22.21 -34.13
C ALA A 10 15.66 21.36 -33.35
N PRO A 11 15.85 21.13 -32.04
CA PRO A 11 14.88 20.40 -31.24
C PRO A 11 13.55 21.17 -31.28
N ARG A 12 12.47 20.50 -31.71
CA ARG A 12 11.11 21.03 -31.61
C ARG A 12 10.85 21.37 -30.15
N GLU A 13 10.57 22.65 -29.88
CA GLU A 13 10.01 23.07 -28.59
C GLU A 13 8.75 22.23 -28.29
N PRO A 14 8.59 21.73 -27.06
CA PRO A 14 7.41 20.96 -26.69
C PRO A 14 6.17 21.85 -26.81
N ALA A 15 5.16 21.36 -27.55
CA ALA A 15 3.89 22.04 -27.68
C ALA A 15 3.25 22.28 -26.29
N PRO A 16 2.70 23.48 -26.03
CA PRO A 16 2.01 23.74 -24.77
C PRO A 16 0.68 22.98 -24.77
N GLY A 17 0.60 21.83 -24.09
CA GLY A 17 -0.70 21.16 -23.95
C GLY A 17 -0.74 19.69 -23.57
N ASP A 18 0.37 18.96 -23.44
CA ASP A 18 0.28 17.59 -22.92
C ASP A 18 0.12 17.62 -21.38
N PRO A 19 -1.02 17.17 -20.82
CA PRO A 19 -1.17 17.14 -19.38
C PRO A 19 -0.21 16.09 -18.81
N ALA A 20 0.79 16.53 -18.05
CA ALA A 20 1.66 15.65 -17.28
C ALA A 20 0.82 14.61 -16.50
N LEU A 21 1.17 13.32 -16.61
CA LEU A 21 0.44 12.30 -15.86
C LEU A 21 0.50 12.64 -14.37
N PRO A 22 -0.63 12.65 -13.68
CA PRO A 22 -0.72 13.31 -12.40
C PRO A 22 -0.11 12.43 -11.29
N ASN A 23 0.84 13.00 -10.55
CA ASN A 23 1.48 12.38 -9.39
C ASN A 23 0.41 11.87 -8.37
N PRO A 24 0.39 10.56 -8.03
CA PRO A 24 -0.68 9.98 -7.21
C PRO A 24 -0.64 10.39 -5.74
N PHE A 25 0.46 11.00 -5.28
CA PHE A 25 0.67 11.42 -3.89
C PHE A 25 0.41 12.92 -3.66
N VAL A 26 0.15 13.66 -4.73
CA VAL A 26 -0.10 15.10 -4.70
C VAL A 26 -1.55 15.37 -5.05
N HIS A 27 -2.27 16.00 -4.12
CA HIS A 27 -3.65 16.43 -4.33
C HIS A 27 -3.75 17.95 -4.23
N GLU A 28 -3.89 18.60 -5.39
CA GLU A 28 -4.14 20.03 -5.50
C GLU A 28 -5.56 20.28 -6.03
N LEU A 29 -6.33 21.04 -5.24
CA LEU A 29 -7.67 21.48 -5.59
C LEU A 29 -7.58 22.84 -6.29
N HIS A 30 -7.60 22.84 -7.61
CA HIS A 30 -7.75 24.06 -8.40
C HIS A 30 -9.23 24.44 -8.47
N LEU A 31 -9.59 25.48 -7.74
CA LEU A 31 -10.94 26.03 -7.72
C LEU A 31 -11.01 27.29 -8.59
N SER A 32 -11.93 27.32 -9.55
CA SER A 32 -12.29 28.56 -10.25
C SER A 32 -12.84 29.60 -9.27
N ARG A 33 -12.79 30.89 -9.62
CA ARG A 33 -13.30 31.98 -8.76
C ARG A 33 -14.76 31.74 -8.31
N LEU A 34 -15.61 31.27 -9.22
CA LEU A 34 -17.00 30.91 -8.89
C LEU A 34 -17.08 29.76 -7.87
N GLN A 35 -16.25 28.72 -8.05
CA GLN A 35 -16.18 27.62 -7.10
C GLN A 35 -15.63 28.08 -5.74
N GLN A 36 -14.65 28.99 -5.71
CA GLN A 36 -14.14 29.57 -4.45
C GLN A 36 -15.23 30.33 -3.70
N VAL A 37 -15.98 31.19 -4.39
CA VAL A 37 -17.12 31.92 -3.79
C VAL A 37 -18.18 30.94 -3.28
N LYS A 38 -18.52 29.92 -4.08
CA LYS A 38 -19.46 28.87 -3.67
C LYS A 38 -18.97 28.10 -2.44
N PHE A 39 -17.68 27.73 -2.40
CA PHE A 39 -17.06 27.07 -1.24
C PHE A 39 -17.02 27.96 -0.01
N CYS A 40 -16.79 29.26 -0.18
CA CYS A 40 -16.81 30.21 0.92
C CYS A 40 -18.23 30.31 1.51
N LEU A 41 -19.24 30.54 0.66
CA LEU A 41 -20.64 30.64 1.08
C LEU A 41 -21.15 29.35 1.71
N LEU A 42 -21.01 28.22 1.02
CA LEU A 42 -21.46 26.91 1.53
C LEU A 42 -20.60 26.43 2.70
N GLY A 43 -19.31 26.76 2.71
CA GLY A 43 -18.41 26.43 3.81
C GLY A 43 -18.82 27.14 5.09
N VAL A 44 -19.08 28.46 5.04
CA VAL A 44 -19.56 29.21 6.22
C VAL A 44 -20.91 28.71 6.70
N LEU A 45 -21.83 28.36 5.79
CA LEU A 45 -23.18 27.94 6.15
C LEU A 45 -23.26 26.48 6.64
N LEU A 46 -22.66 25.54 5.90
CA LEU A 46 -22.85 24.09 6.12
C LEU A 46 -21.75 23.50 6.99
N ALA A 47 -20.48 23.87 6.78
CA ALA A 47 -19.37 23.14 7.37
C ALA A 47 -19.33 23.24 8.91
N PRO A 48 -19.49 24.41 9.56
CA PRO A 48 -19.51 24.51 11.02
C PRO A 48 -20.55 23.59 11.67
N ILE A 49 -21.79 23.61 11.14
CA ILE A 49 -22.89 22.83 11.67
C ILE A 49 -22.61 21.34 11.47
N ARG A 50 -22.24 20.92 10.26
CA ARG A 50 -22.02 19.51 9.94
C ARG A 50 -20.79 18.94 10.66
N VAL A 51 -19.72 19.70 10.78
CA VAL A 51 -18.51 19.31 11.52
C VAL A 51 -18.82 19.19 13.01
N LEU A 52 -19.55 20.15 13.59
CA LEU A 52 -20.00 20.07 14.98
C LEU A 52 -20.85 18.82 15.23
N LEU A 53 -21.85 18.58 14.38
CA LEU A 53 -22.69 17.39 14.47
C LEU A 53 -21.89 16.09 14.30
N ALA A 54 -20.92 16.07 13.37
CA ALA A 54 -20.01 14.94 13.20
C ALA A 54 -19.17 14.66 14.46
N PHE A 55 -18.66 15.70 15.13
CA PHE A 55 -17.96 15.56 16.41
C PHE A 55 -18.87 15.04 17.52
N ILE A 56 -20.13 15.48 17.57
CA ILE A 56 -21.13 14.95 18.51
C ILE A 56 -21.34 13.45 18.26
N ILE A 57 -21.52 13.03 16.99
CA ILE A 57 -21.68 11.59 16.67
C ILE A 57 -20.43 10.79 17.02
N LEU A 58 -19.23 11.32 16.76
CA LEU A 58 -17.97 10.68 17.16
C LEU A 58 -17.86 10.52 18.68
N PHE A 59 -18.34 11.49 19.45
CA PHE A 59 -18.41 11.39 20.91
C PHE A 59 -19.47 10.36 21.36
N LEU A 60 -20.62 10.29 20.68
CA LEU A 60 -21.66 9.29 20.96
C LEU A 60 -21.26 7.86 20.58
N LEU A 61 -20.30 7.68 19.67
CA LEU A 61 -19.71 6.37 19.37
C LEU A 61 -18.82 5.85 20.52
N TRP A 62 -18.24 6.76 21.32
CA TRP A 62 -17.36 6.41 22.44
C TRP A 62 -17.98 5.46 23.47
N PRO A 63 -19.19 5.70 24.02
CA PRO A 63 -19.79 4.80 25.00
C PRO A 63 -20.03 3.39 24.44
N PHE A 64 -20.36 3.25 23.15
CA PHE A 64 -20.46 1.92 22.52
C PHE A 64 -19.10 1.24 22.44
N ALA A 65 -18.05 2.00 22.09
CA ALA A 65 -16.70 1.48 22.04
C ALA A 65 -16.21 1.02 23.42
N TRP A 66 -16.48 1.81 24.45
CA TRP A 66 -16.18 1.48 25.84
C TRP A 66 -17.00 0.28 26.33
N LEU A 67 -18.31 0.26 26.11
CA LEU A 67 -19.20 -0.82 26.55
C LEU A 67 -18.83 -2.18 25.93
N GLN A 68 -18.33 -2.18 24.70
CA GLN A 68 -17.89 -3.39 24.02
C GLN A 68 -16.71 -4.08 24.72
N VAL A 69 -15.79 -3.30 25.30
CA VAL A 69 -14.57 -3.80 25.95
C VAL A 69 -14.65 -3.83 27.48
N ALA A 70 -15.59 -3.08 28.08
CA ALA A 70 -15.70 -2.93 29.52
C ALA A 70 -15.94 -4.28 30.23
N GLY A 71 -15.00 -4.65 31.11
CA GLY A 71 -15.06 -5.87 31.91
C GLY A 71 -14.58 -7.15 31.20
N LEU A 72 -13.96 -7.03 30.02
CA LEU A 72 -13.31 -8.15 29.33
C LEU A 72 -11.80 -8.17 29.62
N THR A 73 -11.24 -9.38 29.78
CA THR A 73 -9.79 -9.57 29.84
C THR A 73 -9.16 -9.50 28.46
N GLU A 74 -7.85 -9.25 28.38
CA GLU A 74 -7.12 -9.25 27.10
C GLU A 74 -7.24 -10.59 26.35
N GLU A 75 -7.28 -11.70 27.08
CA GLU A 75 -7.48 -13.04 26.52
C GLU A 75 -8.86 -13.18 25.86
N GLN A 76 -9.91 -12.64 26.47
CA GLN A 76 -11.26 -12.64 25.90
C GLN A 76 -11.34 -11.75 24.66
N LEU A 77 -10.56 -10.66 24.60
CA LEU A 77 -10.47 -9.78 23.44
C LEU A 77 -9.71 -10.41 22.26
N GLN A 78 -8.95 -11.50 22.47
CA GLN A 78 -8.35 -12.30 21.41
C GLN A 78 -9.35 -13.18 20.66
N GLU A 79 -10.59 -13.26 21.12
CA GLU A 79 -11.68 -14.00 20.47
C GLU A 79 -12.79 -13.04 20.00
N PRO A 80 -13.56 -13.36 18.94
CA PRO A 80 -14.58 -12.46 18.44
C PRO A 80 -15.66 -12.27 19.51
N ILE A 81 -15.99 -11.00 19.80
CA ILE A 81 -17.00 -10.70 20.80
C ILE A 81 -18.38 -11.19 20.33
N THR A 82 -19.08 -11.91 21.20
CA THR A 82 -20.39 -12.53 20.94
C THR A 82 -21.48 -12.00 21.87
N GLY A 83 -22.72 -12.49 21.70
CA GLY A 83 -23.85 -12.17 22.58
C GLY A 83 -24.41 -10.75 22.42
N TRP A 84 -25.06 -10.26 23.47
CA TRP A 84 -25.81 -9.00 23.44
C TRP A 84 -24.93 -7.77 23.18
N ARG A 85 -23.68 -7.76 23.70
CA ARG A 85 -22.74 -6.64 23.50
C ARG A 85 -22.44 -6.45 22.02
N LYS A 86 -22.15 -7.56 21.32
CA LYS A 86 -22.01 -7.56 19.87
C LYS A 86 -23.24 -6.94 19.23
N THR A 87 -24.44 -7.46 19.48
CA THR A 87 -25.64 -6.99 18.78
C THR A 87 -25.95 -5.51 19.05
N VAL A 88 -25.93 -5.08 20.32
CA VAL A 88 -26.26 -3.70 20.71
C VAL A 88 -25.21 -2.73 20.19
N CYS A 89 -23.92 -2.99 20.43
CA CYS A 89 -22.87 -2.07 20.03
C CYS A 89 -22.64 -2.08 18.52
N HIS A 90 -22.78 -3.22 17.85
CA HIS A 90 -22.69 -3.30 16.39
C HIS A 90 -23.80 -2.48 15.71
N ASN A 91 -25.05 -2.65 16.12
CA ASN A 91 -26.18 -1.90 15.56
C ASN A 91 -26.07 -0.40 15.89
N GLY A 92 -25.65 -0.06 17.11
CA GLY A 92 -25.39 1.33 17.51
C GLY A 92 -24.31 1.98 16.65
N VAL A 93 -23.16 1.32 16.47
CA VAL A 93 -22.06 1.83 15.65
C VAL A 93 -22.46 1.92 14.17
N LEU A 94 -23.18 0.94 13.62
CA LEU A 94 -23.70 1.01 12.26
C LEU A 94 -24.65 2.19 12.08
N GLY A 95 -25.63 2.36 12.97
CA GLY A 95 -26.60 3.44 12.92
C GLY A 95 -25.95 4.81 13.01
N LEU A 96 -25.07 5.01 13.99
CA LEU A 96 -24.32 6.25 14.19
C LEU A 96 -23.37 6.53 13.03
N SER A 97 -22.71 5.51 12.46
CA SER A 97 -21.84 5.71 11.29
C SER A 97 -22.62 6.12 10.03
N ARG A 98 -23.83 5.57 9.82
CA ARG A 98 -24.71 6.01 8.74
C ARG A 98 -25.20 7.44 8.95
N LEU A 99 -25.55 7.79 10.20
CA LEU A 99 -25.93 9.15 10.56
C LEU A 99 -24.77 10.13 10.36
N LEU A 100 -23.55 9.75 10.74
CA LEU A 100 -22.33 10.54 10.52
C LEU A 100 -22.14 10.86 9.03
N PHE A 101 -22.26 9.87 8.15
CA PHE A 101 -22.14 10.06 6.71
C PHE A 101 -23.23 11.01 6.18
N PHE A 102 -24.48 10.80 6.58
CA PHE A 102 -25.59 11.67 6.20
C PHE A 102 -25.34 13.12 6.61
N LEU A 103 -24.92 13.35 7.87
CA LEU A 103 -24.63 14.67 8.41
C LEU A 103 -23.44 15.35 7.73
N LEU A 104 -22.42 14.58 7.32
CA LEU A 104 -21.29 15.10 6.54
C LEU A 104 -21.63 15.38 5.07
N GLY A 105 -22.87 15.10 4.64
CA GLY A 105 -23.35 15.39 3.30
C GLY A 105 -23.21 14.22 2.31
N PHE A 106 -22.85 13.02 2.76
CA PHE A 106 -22.90 11.80 1.93
C PHE A 106 -24.34 11.32 1.76
N LEU A 107 -25.12 12.05 0.96
CA LEU A 107 -26.54 11.78 0.76
C LEU A 107 -26.79 10.56 -0.13
N ARG A 108 -25.78 10.09 -0.88
CA ARG A 108 -25.92 8.95 -1.79
C ARG A 108 -24.71 8.03 -1.70
N ILE A 109 -24.93 6.85 -1.13
CA ILE A 109 -23.99 5.73 -1.14
C ILE A 109 -24.54 4.72 -2.15
N ARG A 110 -23.90 4.59 -3.32
CA ARG A 110 -24.30 3.61 -4.33
C ARG A 110 -23.50 2.34 -4.13
N VAL A 111 -24.19 1.21 -4.03
CA VAL A 111 -23.56 -0.09 -3.90
C VAL A 111 -23.83 -0.89 -5.17
N ARG A 112 -22.77 -1.42 -5.78
CA ARG A 112 -22.84 -2.27 -6.97
C ARG A 112 -22.16 -3.61 -6.69
N GLY A 113 -22.55 -4.63 -7.44
CA GLY A 113 -22.05 -5.99 -7.27
C GLY A 113 -22.61 -6.68 -6.02
N GLN A 114 -22.19 -7.93 -5.82
CA GLN A 114 -22.66 -8.78 -4.74
C GLN A 114 -21.61 -8.86 -3.63
N ARG A 115 -22.03 -8.55 -2.40
CA ARG A 115 -21.18 -8.74 -1.22
C ARG A 115 -21.03 -10.23 -0.94
N ALA A 116 -19.79 -10.74 -0.92
CA ALA A 116 -19.52 -12.08 -0.42
C ALA A 116 -19.73 -12.17 1.08
N SER A 117 -20.13 -13.36 1.51
CA SER A 117 -20.07 -13.73 2.93
C SER A 117 -18.63 -13.91 3.39
N ARG A 118 -18.41 -13.83 4.71
CA ARG A 118 -17.13 -14.14 5.36
C ARG A 118 -16.60 -15.56 5.09
N LEU A 119 -17.49 -16.48 4.66
CA LEU A 119 -17.14 -17.85 4.29
C LEU A 119 -16.62 -17.93 2.85
N GLN A 120 -17.21 -17.16 1.94
CA GLN A 120 -16.81 -17.10 0.54
C GLN A 120 -15.52 -16.32 0.34
N ALA A 121 -15.35 -15.20 1.08
CA ALA A 121 -14.16 -14.37 1.04
C ALA A 121 -13.87 -13.85 2.46
N PRO A 122 -13.00 -14.49 3.24
CA PRO A 122 -12.64 -14.02 4.59
C PRO A 122 -11.87 -12.69 4.59
N VAL A 123 -11.38 -12.22 3.45
CA VAL A 123 -10.62 -10.97 3.31
C VAL A 123 -11.29 -10.04 2.31
N LEU A 124 -11.45 -8.77 2.69
CA LEU A 124 -11.84 -7.67 1.81
C LEU A 124 -10.61 -6.87 1.42
N VAL A 125 -10.42 -6.64 0.12
CA VAL A 125 -9.33 -5.83 -0.42
C VAL A 125 -9.94 -4.60 -1.08
N ALA A 126 -9.86 -3.44 -0.44
CA ALA A 126 -10.47 -2.21 -0.92
C ALA A 126 -9.44 -1.25 -1.52
N ALA A 127 -9.75 -0.69 -2.68
CA ALA A 127 -8.90 0.30 -3.35
C ALA A 127 -9.70 1.16 -4.38
N PRO A 128 -9.20 2.31 -4.83
CA PRO A 128 -8.08 3.04 -4.24
C PRO A 128 -8.39 3.50 -2.81
N HIS A 129 -7.43 3.41 -1.90
CA HIS A 129 -7.49 4.03 -0.59
C HIS A 129 -7.15 5.50 -0.76
N SER A 130 -8.12 6.36 -0.50
CA SER A 130 -8.00 7.79 -0.79
C SER A 130 -8.33 8.68 0.39
N THR A 131 -9.05 8.16 1.39
CA THR A 131 -9.54 8.98 2.47
C THR A 131 -9.84 8.17 3.72
N PHE A 132 -9.91 8.87 4.86
CA PHE A 132 -10.30 8.26 6.14
C PHE A 132 -11.78 7.84 6.19
N PHE A 133 -12.58 8.22 5.18
CA PHE A 133 -13.96 7.72 5.01
C PHE A 133 -14.03 6.28 4.48
N ASP A 134 -12.98 5.77 3.82
CA ASP A 134 -13.02 4.47 3.15
C ASP A 134 -13.31 3.29 4.10
N PRO A 135 -12.70 3.19 5.30
CA PRO A 135 -13.04 2.11 6.23
C PRO A 135 -14.48 2.23 6.75
N ILE A 136 -14.99 3.46 6.89
CA ILE A 136 -16.31 3.74 7.47
C ILE A 136 -17.42 3.33 6.48
N VAL A 137 -17.24 3.58 5.18
CA VAL A 137 -18.24 3.20 4.16
C VAL A 137 -18.40 1.67 4.05
N LEU A 138 -17.41 0.90 4.50
CA LEU A 138 -17.41 -0.56 4.50
C LEU A 138 -17.91 -1.20 5.81
N LEU A 139 -18.24 -0.42 6.84
CA LEU A 139 -18.83 -0.97 8.08
C LEU A 139 -20.09 -1.82 7.86
N PRO A 140 -20.98 -1.54 6.88
CA PRO A 140 -22.10 -2.42 6.55
C PRO A 140 -21.72 -3.84 6.09
N CYS A 141 -20.44 -4.15 5.90
CA CYS A 141 -19.92 -5.50 5.64
C CYS A 141 -19.60 -6.24 6.96
N ASP A 142 -20.54 -6.20 7.91
CA ASP A 142 -20.40 -6.82 9.24
C ASP A 142 -19.21 -6.29 10.08
N LEU A 143 -18.93 -4.99 10.03
CA LEU A 143 -17.83 -4.36 10.79
C LEU A 143 -16.50 -5.10 10.58
N PRO A 144 -15.97 -5.12 9.34
CA PRO A 144 -14.78 -5.88 9.03
C PRO A 144 -13.59 -5.41 9.88
N LYS A 145 -12.70 -6.33 10.22
CA LYS A 145 -11.56 -6.10 11.11
C LYS A 145 -10.47 -5.40 10.34
N VAL A 146 -10.21 -4.14 10.68
CA VAL A 146 -9.22 -3.34 9.94
C VAL A 146 -7.81 -3.66 10.40
N VAL A 147 -6.86 -3.60 9.48
CA VAL A 147 -5.44 -3.55 9.82
C VAL A 147 -5.02 -2.08 9.94
N SER A 148 -4.60 -1.66 11.14
CA SER A 148 -4.27 -0.27 11.43
C SER A 148 -2.88 -0.13 12.03
N ARG A 149 -2.26 1.03 11.81
CA ARG A 149 -1.04 1.45 12.49
C ARG A 149 -1.24 1.50 14.00
N ALA A 150 -0.28 0.99 14.77
CA ALA A 150 -0.33 0.98 16.22
C ALA A 150 -0.40 2.40 16.81
N GLU A 151 0.22 3.39 16.15
CA GLU A 151 0.20 4.79 16.58
C GLU A 151 -1.21 5.39 16.59
N ASN A 152 -2.15 4.84 15.81
CA ASN A 152 -3.54 5.32 15.79
C ASN A 152 -4.28 5.03 17.10
N LEU A 153 -3.77 4.15 17.97
CA LEU A 153 -4.35 3.90 19.29
C LEU A 153 -4.23 5.06 20.28
N SER A 154 -3.26 5.96 20.08
CA SER A 154 -3.02 7.10 20.97
C SER A 154 -4.02 8.24 20.73
N VAL A 155 -4.65 8.26 19.55
CA VAL A 155 -5.71 9.21 19.23
C VAL A 155 -6.97 8.76 19.97
N PRO A 156 -7.58 9.56 20.88
CA PRO A 156 -8.61 9.06 21.80
C PRO A 156 -9.75 8.33 21.09
N VAL A 157 -10.53 9.03 20.26
CA VAL A 157 -11.76 8.48 19.66
C VAL A 157 -11.43 7.36 18.68
N ILE A 158 -10.37 7.54 17.87
CA ILE A 158 -9.93 6.54 16.90
C ILE A 158 -9.43 5.28 17.61
N GLY A 159 -8.63 5.43 18.67
CA GLY A 159 -8.12 4.34 19.47
C GLY A 159 -9.22 3.56 20.20
N ALA A 160 -10.26 4.23 20.67
CA ALA A 160 -11.45 3.56 21.22
C ALA A 160 -12.18 2.73 20.14
N LEU A 161 -12.39 3.32 18.96
CA LEU A 161 -13.03 2.64 17.83
C LEU A 161 -12.21 1.46 17.29
N LEU A 162 -10.88 1.54 17.28
CA LEU A 162 -10.00 0.44 16.87
C LEU A 162 -10.05 -0.73 17.86
N ARG A 163 -10.10 -0.44 19.17
CA ARG A 163 -10.31 -1.48 20.21
C ARG A 163 -11.69 -2.11 20.09
N PHE A 164 -12.73 -1.31 19.91
CA PHE A 164 -14.09 -1.77 19.61
C PHE A 164 -14.13 -2.68 18.38
N ASN A 165 -13.44 -2.30 17.31
CA ASN A 165 -13.37 -3.07 16.09
C ASN A 165 -12.62 -4.40 16.30
N GLN A 166 -11.82 -4.57 17.36
CA GLN A 166 -10.80 -5.61 17.50
C GLN A 166 -9.81 -5.57 16.32
N ALA A 167 -9.35 -4.37 15.96
CA ALA A 167 -8.44 -4.14 14.84
C ALA A 167 -7.11 -4.89 15.02
N ILE A 168 -6.51 -5.32 13.91
CA ILE A 168 -5.16 -5.91 13.91
C ILE A 168 -4.17 -4.74 13.83
N LEU A 169 -3.31 -4.61 14.84
CA LEU A 169 -2.42 -3.47 14.97
C LEU A 169 -1.00 -3.80 14.48
N VAL A 170 -0.48 -2.97 13.58
CA VAL A 170 0.87 -3.11 13.03
C VAL A 170 1.76 -1.96 13.46
N SER A 171 2.89 -2.30 14.08
CA SER A 171 4.01 -1.38 14.26
C SER A 171 5.02 -1.59 13.14
N ARG A 172 5.29 -0.54 12.36
CA ARG A 172 6.26 -0.62 11.25
C ARG A 172 7.71 -0.73 11.76
N ASN A 173 7.97 -0.24 12.97
CA ASN A 173 9.31 -0.19 13.56
C ASN A 173 9.66 -1.48 14.33
N ASP A 174 8.70 -2.38 14.56
CA ASP A 174 8.89 -3.64 15.28
C ASP A 174 8.74 -4.85 14.33
N PRO A 175 9.83 -5.53 13.94
CA PRO A 175 9.77 -6.76 13.15
C PRO A 175 8.91 -7.87 13.76
N ALA A 176 8.89 -8.00 15.09
CA ALA A 176 8.08 -9.01 15.77
C ALA A 176 6.59 -8.67 15.66
N SER A 177 6.22 -7.38 15.70
CA SER A 177 4.84 -6.92 15.45
C SER A 177 4.36 -7.35 14.07
N ARG A 178 5.19 -7.22 13.03
CA ARG A 178 4.79 -7.65 11.68
C ARG A 178 4.55 -9.15 11.57
N ARG A 179 5.35 -9.97 12.27
CA ARG A 179 5.11 -11.42 12.34
C ARG A 179 3.80 -11.76 13.04
N ARG A 180 3.53 -11.11 14.18
CA ARG A 180 2.25 -11.27 14.91
C ARG A 180 1.05 -10.88 14.05
N VAL A 181 1.18 -9.83 13.22
CA VAL A 181 0.13 -9.45 12.26
C VAL A 181 -0.10 -10.55 11.23
N VAL A 182 0.97 -11.12 10.67
CA VAL A 182 0.89 -12.23 9.70
C VAL A 182 0.16 -13.43 10.30
N GLU A 183 0.56 -13.84 11.51
CA GLU A 183 -0.05 -14.94 12.25
C GLU A 183 -1.53 -14.67 12.53
N GLU A 184 -1.87 -13.46 12.99
CA GLU A 184 -3.24 -13.10 13.34
C GLU A 184 -4.16 -13.00 12.12
N VAL A 185 -3.66 -12.46 11.01
CA VAL A 185 -4.39 -12.43 9.74
C VAL A 185 -4.67 -13.85 9.27
N ARG A 186 -3.67 -14.75 9.30
CA ARG A 186 -3.85 -16.15 8.93
C ARG A 186 -4.89 -16.81 9.84
N ARG A 187 -4.72 -16.69 11.16
CA ARG A 187 -5.63 -17.26 12.17
C ARG A 187 -7.07 -16.84 11.96
N ARG A 188 -7.33 -15.54 11.73
CA ARG A 188 -8.69 -15.02 11.53
C ARG A 188 -9.26 -15.41 10.17
N ALA A 189 -8.46 -15.31 9.12
CA ALA A 189 -8.93 -15.55 7.75
C ALA A 189 -9.20 -17.04 7.49
N THR A 190 -8.49 -17.95 8.16
CA THR A 190 -8.73 -19.42 8.05
C THR A 190 -9.68 -19.96 9.13
N SER A 191 -10.37 -19.09 9.87
CA SER A 191 -11.20 -19.48 11.01
C SER A 191 -12.56 -20.11 10.66
N GLY A 192 -12.80 -20.47 9.40
CA GLY A 192 -14.08 -21.03 8.95
C GLY A 192 -15.28 -20.10 9.19
N GLY A 193 -15.07 -18.79 9.12
CA GLY A 193 -16.12 -17.78 9.34
C GLY A 193 -16.41 -17.46 10.81
N LYS A 194 -15.61 -17.95 11.77
CA LYS A 194 -15.72 -17.53 13.17
C LYS A 194 -15.51 -16.01 13.31
N TRP A 195 -14.55 -15.46 12.58
CA TRP A 195 -14.26 -14.02 12.55
C TRP A 195 -15.03 -13.29 11.44
N PRO A 196 -15.42 -12.01 11.65
CA PRO A 196 -15.75 -11.11 10.55
C PRO A 196 -14.58 -10.96 9.57
N GLN A 197 -14.88 -10.52 8.35
CA GLN A 197 -13.87 -10.36 7.30
C GLN A 197 -12.75 -9.42 7.76
N VAL A 198 -11.52 -9.68 7.33
CA VAL A 198 -10.40 -8.75 7.55
C VAL A 198 -10.35 -7.76 6.39
N LEU A 199 -10.36 -6.46 6.68
CA LEU A 199 -10.30 -5.39 5.67
C LEU A 199 -8.87 -4.88 5.52
N PHE A 200 -8.40 -4.93 4.28
CA PHE A 200 -7.14 -4.35 3.85
C PHE A 200 -7.34 -3.24 2.82
N PHE A 201 -6.50 -2.23 2.97
CA PHE A 201 -6.16 -1.26 1.92
C PHE A 201 -4.72 -1.56 1.50
N PRO A 202 -4.50 -2.43 0.49
CA PRO A 202 -3.19 -3.03 0.21
C PRO A 202 -2.15 -2.02 -0.28
N GLU A 203 -2.56 -0.82 -0.70
CA GLU A 203 -1.65 0.31 -1.00
C GLU A 203 -0.88 0.76 0.25
N GLY A 204 -1.44 0.57 1.44
CA GLY A 204 -0.82 0.89 2.72
C GLY A 204 -0.66 2.40 3.02
N THR A 205 -1.28 3.25 2.20
CA THR A 205 -1.38 4.71 2.35
C THR A 205 -2.57 5.24 1.55
N CYS A 206 -2.96 6.50 1.78
CA CYS A 206 -3.98 7.17 0.98
C CYS A 206 -3.34 7.89 -0.24
N SER A 207 -3.96 7.77 -1.41
CA SER A 207 -3.56 8.43 -2.67
C SER A 207 -4.66 9.37 -3.16
N ASN A 208 -4.41 10.09 -4.26
CA ASN A 208 -5.39 10.96 -4.91
C ASN A 208 -6.33 10.23 -5.91
N LYS A 209 -6.29 8.88 -5.95
CA LYS A 209 -7.08 8.01 -6.83
C LYS A 209 -6.78 8.08 -8.32
N LYS A 210 -5.83 8.92 -8.77
CA LYS A 210 -5.53 9.08 -10.20
C LYS A 210 -4.73 7.92 -10.78
N ALA A 211 -4.07 7.15 -9.93
CA ALA A 211 -3.46 5.87 -10.25
C ALA A 211 -3.66 4.89 -9.08
N LEU A 212 -3.77 3.60 -9.38
CA LEU A 212 -3.81 2.54 -8.38
C LEU A 212 -2.39 2.15 -7.99
N LEU A 213 -2.02 2.32 -6.71
CA LEU A 213 -0.67 2.01 -6.26
C LEU A 213 -0.42 0.50 -6.17
N LYS A 214 0.86 0.11 -6.16
CA LYS A 214 1.28 -1.29 -5.96
C LYS A 214 0.72 -1.86 -4.66
N PHE A 215 0.16 -3.06 -4.75
CA PHE A 215 -0.39 -3.75 -3.59
C PHE A 215 0.71 -4.43 -2.77
N LYS A 216 0.64 -4.23 -1.45
CA LYS A 216 1.50 -4.95 -0.50
C LYS A 216 0.96 -6.37 -0.28
N PRO A 217 1.84 -7.38 -0.14
CA PRO A 217 1.44 -8.79 -0.03
C PRO A 217 0.68 -9.12 1.26
N GLY A 218 0.68 -8.23 2.27
CA GLY A 218 0.12 -8.48 3.59
C GLY A 218 -1.36 -8.91 3.63
N ALA A 219 -2.17 -8.52 2.64
CA ALA A 219 -3.56 -8.96 2.53
C ALA A 219 -3.71 -10.39 1.98
N PHE A 220 -2.67 -10.89 1.31
CA PHE A 220 -2.68 -12.10 0.49
C PHE A 220 -1.90 -13.26 1.12
N ILE A 221 -1.15 -13.00 2.19
CA ILE A 221 -0.32 -13.97 2.96
C ILE A 221 -1.07 -15.22 3.43
N ALA A 222 -2.39 -15.13 3.62
CA ALA A 222 -3.18 -16.26 4.10
C ALA A 222 -3.50 -17.27 2.98
N GLY A 223 -3.32 -16.91 1.70
CA GLY A 223 -3.61 -17.78 0.56
C GLY A 223 -5.10 -18.16 0.45
N VAL A 224 -5.98 -17.31 0.98
CA VAL A 224 -7.44 -17.53 1.00
C VAL A 224 -8.13 -16.65 -0.05
N PRO A 225 -9.41 -16.93 -0.38
CA PRO A 225 -10.16 -16.11 -1.31
C PRO A 225 -10.32 -14.68 -0.79
N VAL A 226 -10.18 -13.69 -1.67
CA VAL A 226 -10.38 -12.28 -1.36
C VAL A 226 -11.56 -11.73 -2.15
N GLN A 227 -12.26 -10.73 -1.60
CA GLN A 227 -13.20 -9.93 -2.37
C GLN A 227 -12.56 -8.56 -2.65
N PRO A 228 -12.25 -8.24 -3.91
CA PRO A 228 -11.84 -6.91 -4.30
C PRO A 228 -13.03 -5.93 -4.26
N VAL A 229 -12.81 -4.72 -3.74
CA VAL A 229 -13.83 -3.67 -3.62
C VAL A 229 -13.28 -2.36 -4.17
N LEU A 230 -13.95 -1.82 -5.20
CA LEU A 230 -13.62 -0.52 -5.75
C LEU A 230 -14.40 0.59 -5.04
N ILE A 231 -13.70 1.58 -4.48
CA ILE A 231 -14.31 2.75 -3.83
C ILE A 231 -14.05 3.97 -4.69
N ARG A 232 -15.11 4.66 -5.12
CA ARG A 232 -15.02 5.85 -5.97
C ARG A 232 -15.84 7.00 -5.39
N TYR A 233 -15.33 8.21 -5.53
CA TYR A 233 -16.01 9.45 -5.14
C TYR A 233 -16.27 10.28 -6.41
N PRO A 234 -17.36 10.04 -7.15
CA PRO A 234 -17.60 10.61 -8.48
C PRO A 234 -18.06 12.09 -8.45
N ASN A 235 -17.76 12.80 -7.37
CA ASN A 235 -18.03 14.22 -7.25
C ASN A 235 -17.19 15.02 -8.25
N SER A 236 -17.77 16.08 -8.82
CA SER A 236 -17.04 16.95 -9.76
C SER A 236 -15.82 17.65 -9.15
N LEU A 237 -15.83 17.83 -7.83
CA LEU A 237 -14.71 18.33 -7.06
C LEU A 237 -14.27 17.26 -6.07
N ASP A 238 -13.00 16.89 -6.13
CA ASP A 238 -12.44 15.92 -5.21
C ASP A 238 -12.07 16.58 -3.87
N THR A 239 -13.08 16.70 -3.02
CA THR A 239 -12.93 17.22 -1.65
C THR A 239 -12.55 16.17 -0.63
N THR A 240 -12.43 14.91 -1.08
CA THR A 240 -12.34 13.74 -0.21
C THR A 240 -10.93 13.19 -0.10
N SER A 241 -10.12 13.34 -1.15
CA SER A 241 -8.75 12.82 -1.18
C SER A 241 -7.86 13.43 -0.10
N TRP A 242 -7.32 12.56 0.74
CA TRP A 242 -6.29 12.83 1.72
C TRP A 242 -4.98 12.20 1.24
N ALA A 243 -4.35 12.83 0.26
CA ALA A 243 -3.04 12.43 -0.23
C ALA A 243 -1.92 12.97 0.67
N TRP A 244 -0.70 12.47 0.46
CA TRP A 244 0.48 12.84 1.26
C TRP A 244 0.81 14.33 1.21
N ARG A 245 0.82 14.91 0.00
CA ARG A 245 0.93 16.36 -0.22
C ARG A 245 -0.44 16.87 -0.65
N GLY A 246 -1.09 17.63 0.20
CA GLY A 246 -2.45 18.11 -0.06
C GLY A 246 -3.12 18.65 1.21
N PRO A 247 -4.44 18.84 1.18
CA PRO A 247 -5.17 19.27 2.36
C PRO A 247 -5.04 18.24 3.50
N GLY A 248 -4.68 18.71 4.70
CA GLY A 248 -4.70 17.88 5.91
C GLY A 248 -6.11 17.43 6.29
N VAL A 249 -6.22 16.48 7.22
CA VAL A 249 -7.50 15.85 7.64
C VAL A 249 -8.60 16.85 7.95
N LEU A 250 -8.31 17.90 8.73
CA LEU A 250 -9.31 18.93 9.07
C LEU A 250 -9.79 19.72 7.85
N LYS A 251 -8.89 19.99 6.90
CA LYS A 251 -9.23 20.68 5.66
C LYS A 251 -10.05 19.78 4.72
N VAL A 252 -9.70 18.50 4.60
CA VAL A 252 -10.50 17.51 3.86
C VAL A 252 -11.91 17.39 4.46
N LEU A 253 -12.00 17.31 5.78
CA LEU A 253 -13.28 17.27 6.49
C LEU A 253 -14.12 18.53 6.21
N TRP A 254 -13.51 19.72 6.32
CA TRP A 254 -14.18 20.99 6.02
C TRP A 254 -14.65 21.07 4.56
N LEU A 255 -13.79 20.72 3.60
CA LEU A 255 -14.10 20.74 2.18
C LEU A 255 -15.25 19.79 1.84
N THR A 256 -15.23 18.58 2.41
CA THR A 256 -16.29 17.59 2.24
C THR A 256 -17.60 18.07 2.87
N ALA A 257 -17.56 18.59 4.09
CA ALA A 257 -18.73 19.12 4.78
C ALA A 257 -19.35 20.34 4.06
N SER A 258 -18.54 21.10 3.33
CA SER A 258 -18.96 22.23 2.50
C SER A 258 -19.69 21.80 1.22
N GLN A 259 -19.61 20.52 0.82
CA GLN A 259 -20.30 20.04 -0.37
C GLN A 259 -21.81 19.91 -0.10
N PRO A 260 -22.69 20.38 -1.00
CA PRO A 260 -24.14 20.22 -0.81
C PRO A 260 -24.53 18.74 -0.81
N CYS A 261 -23.88 17.93 -1.65
CA CYS A 261 -24.07 16.50 -1.77
C CYS A 261 -22.76 15.81 -2.16
N SER A 262 -22.36 14.83 -1.37
CA SER A 262 -21.25 13.92 -1.62
C SER A 262 -21.79 12.55 -2.00
N ILE A 263 -21.19 11.93 -3.00
CA ILE A 263 -21.55 10.63 -3.51
C ILE A 263 -20.35 9.71 -3.31
N VAL A 264 -20.61 8.48 -2.87
CA VAL A 264 -19.62 7.41 -2.86
C VAL A 264 -20.21 6.19 -3.56
N ASP A 265 -19.47 5.66 -4.52
CA ASP A 265 -19.79 4.44 -5.23
C ASP A 265 -18.88 3.33 -4.68
N VAL A 266 -19.49 2.27 -4.16
CA VAL A 266 -18.82 1.07 -3.65
C VAL A 266 -19.18 -0.09 -4.55
N GLU A 267 -18.22 -0.64 -5.27
CA GLU A 267 -18.42 -1.73 -6.22
C GLU A 267 -17.68 -2.99 -5.76
N PHE A 268 -18.46 -4.02 -5.43
CA PHE A 268 -17.95 -5.33 -5.06
C PHE A 268 -17.66 -6.14 -6.34
N LEU A 269 -16.39 -6.38 -6.64
CA LEU A 269 -15.98 -7.22 -7.76
C LEU A 269 -16.14 -8.70 -7.40
N PRO A 270 -16.26 -9.63 -8.36
CA PRO A 270 -16.36 -11.06 -8.06
C PRO A 270 -15.27 -11.55 -7.09
N VAL A 271 -15.60 -12.54 -6.25
CA VAL A 271 -14.63 -13.19 -5.37
C VAL A 271 -13.45 -13.69 -6.20
N TYR A 272 -12.25 -13.26 -5.84
CA TYR A 272 -11.03 -13.74 -6.45
C TYR A 272 -10.57 -15.00 -5.72
N GLN A 273 -10.51 -16.10 -6.46
CA GLN A 273 -10.01 -17.39 -5.97
C GLN A 273 -8.52 -17.50 -6.33
N PRO A 274 -7.61 -17.66 -5.35
CA PRO A 274 -6.20 -17.81 -5.65
C PRO A 274 -5.94 -19.16 -6.32
N SER A 275 -5.09 -19.14 -7.33
CA SER A 275 -4.46 -20.36 -7.86
C SER A 275 -3.54 -21.01 -6.80
N PRO A 276 -3.13 -22.28 -7.00
CA PRO A 276 -2.16 -22.93 -6.11
C PRO A 276 -0.83 -22.17 -6.02
N GLU A 277 -0.43 -21.48 -7.08
CA GLU A 277 0.77 -20.65 -7.14
C GLU A 277 0.61 -19.38 -6.32
N GLU A 278 -0.47 -18.62 -6.56
CA GLU A 278 -0.82 -17.41 -5.78
C GLU A 278 -1.02 -17.69 -4.29
N SER A 279 -1.53 -18.87 -3.95
CA SER A 279 -1.67 -19.30 -2.54
C SER A 279 -0.33 -19.48 -1.83
N ARG A 280 0.75 -19.73 -2.59
CA ARG A 280 2.12 -19.89 -2.09
C ARG A 280 2.96 -18.63 -2.25
N ASP A 281 2.61 -17.77 -3.19
CA ASP A 281 3.25 -16.48 -3.46
C ASP A 281 2.27 -15.31 -3.26
N PRO A 282 2.27 -14.70 -2.06
CA PRO A 282 1.44 -13.54 -1.75
C PRO A 282 1.71 -12.30 -2.62
N THR A 283 2.90 -12.19 -3.21
CA THR A 283 3.27 -11.04 -4.05
C THR A 283 2.68 -11.21 -5.44
N LEU A 284 2.79 -12.40 -6.05
CA LEU A 284 2.11 -12.73 -7.29
C LEU A 284 0.60 -12.53 -7.14
N TYR A 285 0.02 -13.02 -6.04
CA TYR A 285 -1.40 -12.84 -5.75
C TYR A 285 -1.78 -11.36 -5.66
N ALA A 286 -1.00 -10.55 -4.94
CA ALA A 286 -1.22 -9.11 -4.83
C ALA A 286 -1.19 -8.40 -6.20
N ASN A 287 -0.21 -8.72 -7.03
CA ASN A 287 -0.03 -8.12 -8.35
C ASN A 287 -1.18 -8.47 -9.29
N ASN A 288 -1.65 -9.73 -9.29
CA ASN A 288 -2.74 -10.16 -10.15
C ASN A 288 -4.08 -9.52 -9.73
N VAL A 289 -4.36 -9.46 -8.42
CA VAL A 289 -5.56 -8.78 -7.91
C VAL A 289 -5.50 -7.28 -8.20
N GLN A 290 -4.34 -6.65 -8.05
CA GLN A 290 -4.14 -5.24 -8.44
C GLN A 290 -4.44 -5.04 -9.93
N ARG A 291 -3.94 -5.91 -10.81
CA ARG A 291 -4.15 -5.82 -12.26
C ARG A 291 -5.64 -5.91 -12.61
N VAL A 292 -6.36 -6.85 -12.00
CA VAL A 292 -7.82 -6.97 -12.18
C VAL A 292 -8.55 -5.71 -11.71
N MET A 293 -8.17 -5.15 -10.56
CA MET A 293 -8.76 -3.92 -10.05
C MET A 293 -8.44 -2.70 -10.92
N ALA A 294 -7.22 -2.62 -11.45
CA ALA A 294 -6.77 -1.52 -12.32
C ALA A 294 -7.53 -1.48 -13.64
N GLN A 295 -7.72 -2.63 -14.30
CA GLN A 295 -8.47 -2.74 -15.56
C GLN A 295 -9.93 -2.26 -15.44
N LEU A 296 -10.50 -2.41 -14.26
CA LEU A 296 -11.88 -2.03 -13.96
C LEU A 296 -11.99 -0.63 -13.32
N SER A 297 -10.89 0.09 -13.17
CA SER A 297 -10.85 1.45 -12.65
C SER A 297 -10.67 2.46 -13.79
N PRO A 298 -11.70 3.25 -14.15
CA PRO A 298 -11.58 4.24 -15.21
C PRO A 298 -10.52 5.29 -14.87
N GLY A 299 -9.53 5.50 -15.76
CA GLY A 299 -8.53 6.57 -15.66
C GLY A 299 -7.14 6.13 -15.18
N CYS A 300 -6.91 4.85 -14.87
CA CYS A 300 -5.56 4.33 -14.64
C CYS A 300 -4.95 3.91 -15.99
N VAL A 301 -4.12 4.77 -16.58
CA VAL A 301 -3.33 4.40 -17.76
C VAL A 301 -2.15 3.56 -17.30
N ASP A 302 -2.17 2.27 -17.64
CA ASP A 302 -0.96 1.45 -17.68
C ASP A 302 -0.10 1.99 -18.82
N THR A 303 0.88 2.86 -18.52
CA THR A 303 1.90 3.22 -19.49
C THR A 303 2.98 2.14 -19.47
N GLY A 304 2.75 1.07 -20.23
CA GLY A 304 3.84 0.23 -20.71
C GLY A 304 4.80 1.12 -21.50
N ALA A 305 6.03 1.28 -21.00
CA ALA A 305 7.06 2.07 -21.66
C ALA A 305 8.39 1.34 -21.56
N GLU A 306 8.98 1.10 -22.73
CA GLU A 306 10.26 0.43 -22.98
C GLU A 306 11.42 1.09 -22.18
N PRO A 307 12.33 0.33 -21.53
CA PRO A 307 13.50 0.88 -20.84
C PRO A 307 14.61 1.29 -21.82
N GLY A 308 15.13 2.51 -21.65
CA GLY A 308 16.34 2.99 -22.32
C GLY A 308 17.59 2.22 -21.90
N ARG A 309 18.41 1.86 -22.89
CA ARG A 309 19.77 1.22 -22.82
C ARG A 309 20.09 0.50 -21.51
N SER A 310 19.43 -0.63 -21.29
CA SER A 310 19.72 -1.59 -20.21
C SER A 310 20.38 -2.84 -20.76
N ARG A 311 21.21 -3.51 -19.94
CA ARG A 311 21.57 -4.91 -20.20
C ARG A 311 20.37 -5.79 -19.81
N MET A 312 19.55 -6.10 -20.79
CA MET A 312 18.44 -7.04 -20.66
C MET A 312 19.00 -8.46 -20.47
N ILE A 313 18.45 -9.22 -19.53
CA ILE A 313 18.85 -10.60 -19.26
C ILE A 313 17.66 -11.55 -19.46
N SER A 314 17.96 -12.70 -20.07
CA SER A 314 17.01 -13.80 -20.19
C SER A 314 16.91 -14.58 -18.89
N GLN A 315 15.88 -15.40 -18.76
CA GLN A 315 15.71 -16.30 -17.63
C GLN A 315 16.90 -17.25 -17.44
N GLU A 316 17.51 -17.70 -18.54
CA GLU A 316 18.69 -18.58 -18.54
C GLU A 316 19.93 -17.87 -18.00
N GLU A 317 20.14 -16.61 -18.40
CA GLU A 317 21.25 -15.79 -17.92
C GLU A 317 21.04 -15.38 -16.45
N PHE A 318 19.80 -15.09 -16.05
CA PHE A 318 19.42 -14.87 -14.65
C PHE A 318 19.77 -16.08 -13.77
N ALA A 319 19.42 -17.29 -14.23
CA ALA A 319 19.77 -18.54 -13.55
C ALA A 319 21.28 -18.71 -13.39
N ARG A 320 22.02 -18.48 -14.47
CA ARG A 320 23.49 -18.59 -14.48
C ARG A 320 24.14 -17.60 -13.51
N GLN A 321 23.72 -16.34 -13.52
CA GLN A 321 24.34 -15.30 -12.70
C GLN A 321 24.04 -15.45 -11.21
N LEU A 322 22.84 -15.92 -10.86
CA LEU A 322 22.46 -16.21 -9.47
C LEU A 322 22.83 -17.64 -9.03
N GLN A 323 23.46 -18.42 -9.93
CA GLN A 323 23.84 -19.82 -9.71
C GLN A 323 22.65 -20.69 -9.24
N LEU A 324 21.46 -20.41 -9.77
CA LEU A 324 20.24 -21.14 -9.46
C LEU A 324 20.18 -22.41 -10.33
N LEU A 325 20.12 -23.57 -9.67
CA LEU A 325 20.13 -24.87 -10.33
C LEU A 325 18.72 -25.43 -10.60
N ASP A 326 17.71 -24.95 -9.88
CA ASP A 326 16.33 -25.43 -10.00
C ASP A 326 15.51 -24.58 -10.99
N PRO A 327 15.03 -25.14 -12.12
CA PRO A 327 14.29 -24.40 -13.13
C PRO A 327 12.99 -23.75 -12.63
N GLN A 328 12.31 -24.37 -11.65
CA GLN A 328 11.07 -23.81 -11.10
C GLN A 328 11.35 -22.58 -10.22
N THR A 329 12.40 -22.64 -9.40
CA THR A 329 12.88 -21.52 -8.58
C THR A 329 13.35 -20.37 -9.46
N VAL A 330 14.05 -20.66 -10.56
CA VAL A 330 14.45 -19.66 -11.55
C VAL A 330 13.23 -18.98 -12.16
N ALA A 331 12.24 -19.75 -12.64
CA ALA A 331 11.04 -19.19 -13.25
C ALA A 331 10.24 -18.32 -12.26
N GLY A 332 10.07 -18.80 -11.03
CA GLY A 332 9.42 -18.05 -9.96
C GLY A 332 10.16 -16.76 -9.63
N ALA A 333 11.47 -16.83 -9.42
CA ALA A 333 12.28 -15.65 -9.10
C ALA A 333 12.31 -14.62 -10.25
N PHE A 334 12.41 -15.08 -11.50
CA PHE A 334 12.40 -14.23 -12.69
C PHE A 334 11.05 -13.54 -12.90
N SER A 335 9.94 -14.17 -12.50
CA SER A 335 8.59 -13.61 -12.61
C SER A 335 8.32 -12.41 -11.70
N TYR A 336 9.13 -12.19 -10.65
CA TYR A 336 8.98 -11.01 -9.77
C TYR A 336 9.38 -9.70 -10.45
N PHE A 337 10.15 -9.78 -11.53
CA PHE A 337 10.65 -8.62 -12.25
C PHE A 337 9.77 -8.30 -13.45
N GLN A 338 9.72 -7.02 -13.80
CA GLN A 338 8.99 -6.58 -14.97
C GLN A 338 9.72 -7.07 -16.23
N GLN A 339 8.99 -7.75 -17.10
CA GLN A 339 9.49 -8.23 -18.38
C GLN A 339 9.10 -7.26 -19.50
N ASP A 340 10.00 -7.08 -20.47
CA ASP A 340 9.71 -6.32 -21.68
C ASP A 340 8.86 -7.12 -22.68
N SER A 341 8.61 -6.54 -23.85
CA SER A 341 7.84 -7.17 -24.94
C SER A 341 8.48 -8.45 -25.49
N SER A 342 9.77 -8.69 -25.20
CA SER A 342 10.54 -9.87 -25.58
C SER A 342 10.73 -10.88 -24.44
N GLY A 343 10.16 -10.62 -23.25
CA GLY A 343 10.26 -11.50 -22.08
C GLY A 343 11.57 -11.35 -21.29
N LEU A 344 12.33 -10.27 -21.50
CA LEU A 344 13.60 -10.03 -20.82
C LEU A 344 13.44 -9.08 -19.63
N VAL A 345 14.35 -9.18 -18.65
CA VAL A 345 14.35 -8.37 -17.42
C VAL A 345 15.57 -7.44 -17.41
N ASP A 346 15.40 -6.21 -16.92
CA ASP A 346 16.52 -5.29 -16.68
C ASP A 346 17.36 -5.79 -15.49
N PHE A 347 18.65 -6.09 -15.74
CA PHE A 347 19.56 -6.56 -14.69
C PHE A 347 19.72 -5.57 -13.52
N ARG A 348 19.58 -4.26 -13.77
CA ARG A 348 19.70 -3.23 -12.73
C ARG A 348 18.58 -3.36 -11.69
N ASP A 349 17.38 -3.77 -12.13
CA ASP A 349 16.23 -4.01 -11.27
C ASP A 349 16.51 -5.18 -10.34
N VAL A 350 17.09 -6.25 -10.88
CA VAL A 350 17.52 -7.44 -10.14
C VAL A 350 18.58 -7.07 -9.10
N ALA A 351 19.61 -6.33 -9.50
CA ALA A 351 20.69 -5.91 -8.62
C ALA A 351 20.19 -5.03 -7.47
N LEU A 352 19.32 -4.05 -7.75
CA LEU A 352 18.77 -3.16 -6.74
C LEU A 352 17.83 -3.90 -5.78
N ALA A 353 16.99 -4.81 -6.29
CA ALA A 353 16.08 -5.61 -5.47
C ALA A 353 16.84 -6.57 -4.54
N LEU A 354 17.88 -7.26 -5.04
CA LEU A 354 18.71 -8.14 -4.23
C LEU A 354 19.49 -7.37 -3.15
N ALA A 355 20.01 -6.19 -3.49
CA ALA A 355 20.69 -5.33 -2.53
C ALA A 355 19.76 -4.84 -1.41
N ALA A 356 18.50 -4.50 -1.76
CA ALA A 356 17.48 -4.16 -0.77
C ALA A 356 17.15 -5.36 0.14
N LEU A 357 17.05 -6.56 -0.42
CA LEU A 357 16.73 -7.80 0.31
C LEU A 357 17.84 -8.31 1.23
N ASP A 358 19.11 -8.05 0.91
CA ASP A 358 20.24 -8.45 1.76
C ASP A 358 20.15 -7.86 3.17
N GLY A 359 19.51 -6.69 3.31
CA GLY A 359 19.25 -6.06 4.60
C GLY A 359 20.50 -5.62 5.37
N GLY A 360 21.71 -5.84 4.85
CA GLY A 360 22.97 -5.38 5.44
C GLY A 360 23.31 -3.93 5.08
N ARG A 361 22.60 -3.34 4.11
CA ARG A 361 22.90 -2.00 3.56
C ARG A 361 22.06 -0.91 4.20
N SER A 362 22.67 0.25 4.47
CA SER A 362 21.92 1.42 4.91
C SER A 362 21.04 1.96 3.78
N LEU A 363 20.05 2.81 4.11
CA LEU A 363 19.22 3.44 3.08
C LEU A 363 20.07 4.33 2.15
N GLU A 364 21.11 4.96 2.71
CA GLU A 364 22.07 5.77 1.97
C GLU A 364 22.89 4.93 0.98
N ASP A 365 23.32 3.73 1.38
CA ASP A 365 24.02 2.79 0.49
C ASP A 365 23.12 2.29 -0.63
N LEU A 366 21.83 2.10 -0.36
CA LEU A 366 20.85 1.66 -1.36
C LEU A 366 20.51 2.76 -2.36
N THR A 367 20.38 4.00 -1.91
CA THR A 367 20.17 5.14 -2.81
C THR A 367 21.44 5.46 -3.60
N HIS A 368 22.62 5.29 -3.01
CA HIS A 368 23.89 5.35 -3.73
C HIS A 368 23.99 4.25 -4.80
N LEU A 369 23.61 3.01 -4.47
CA LEU A 369 23.60 1.92 -5.44
C LEU A 369 22.61 2.17 -6.58
N ALA A 370 21.41 2.65 -6.27
CA ALA A 370 20.44 3.05 -7.29
C ALA A 370 21.02 4.16 -8.19
N PHE A 371 21.72 5.15 -7.63
CA PHE A 371 22.40 6.15 -8.44
C PHE A 371 23.45 5.53 -9.36
N GLU A 372 24.35 4.68 -8.84
CA GLU A 372 25.40 4.03 -9.63
C GLU A 372 24.88 3.12 -10.76
N LEU A 373 23.73 2.48 -10.54
CA LEU A 373 23.12 1.61 -11.53
C LEU A 373 22.46 2.38 -12.68
N PHE A 374 21.91 3.56 -12.40
CA PHE A 374 21.03 4.28 -13.34
C PHE A 374 21.58 5.64 -13.80
N ALA A 375 22.67 6.15 -13.21
CA ALA A 375 23.35 7.35 -13.66
C ALA A 375 24.26 7.09 -14.86
N GLU A 376 24.36 8.07 -15.76
CA GLU A 376 25.17 8.00 -16.97
C GLU A 376 26.35 8.98 -16.88
N GLU A 377 27.42 8.69 -17.63
CA GLU A 377 28.58 9.60 -17.70
C GLU A 377 28.21 10.90 -18.42
N GLN A 378 28.73 12.01 -17.92
CA GLN A 378 28.58 13.30 -18.59
C GLN A 378 29.29 13.29 -19.95
N ALA A 379 28.63 13.86 -20.97
CA ALA A 379 29.25 14.02 -22.29
C ALA A 379 30.45 14.99 -22.26
N GLU A 380 30.46 15.96 -21.34
CA GLU A 380 31.53 16.93 -21.15
C GLU A 380 31.81 17.10 -19.64
N GLY A 381 32.81 16.40 -19.10
CA GLY A 381 33.24 16.52 -17.71
C GLY A 381 33.58 15.20 -17.01
N SER A 382 34.15 15.27 -15.81
CA SER A 382 34.37 14.11 -14.94
C SER A 382 33.23 14.00 -13.93
N GLY A 383 32.25 13.14 -14.20
CA GLY A 383 31.15 12.88 -13.27
C GLY A 383 30.02 12.04 -13.88
N ARG A 384 29.23 11.40 -13.02
CA ARG A 384 27.99 10.70 -13.40
C ARG A 384 26.79 11.52 -12.97
N LEU A 385 25.77 11.58 -13.82
CA LEU A 385 24.50 12.25 -13.52
C LEU A 385 23.33 11.30 -13.74
N LEU A 386 22.35 11.41 -12.85
CA LEU A 386 21.09 10.70 -13.00
C LEU A 386 20.15 11.52 -13.86
N TYR A 387 20.12 11.18 -15.15
CA TYR A 387 19.22 11.78 -16.12
C TYR A 387 17.78 11.28 -15.96
N GLN A 388 16.88 11.92 -16.69
CA GLN A 388 15.43 11.77 -16.56
C GLN A 388 14.97 10.30 -16.64
N ASP A 389 15.55 9.52 -17.57
CA ASP A 389 15.16 8.12 -17.79
C ASP A 389 15.59 7.23 -16.63
N GLY A 390 16.84 7.38 -16.15
CA GLY A 390 17.35 6.65 -14.98
C GLY A 390 16.55 6.98 -13.72
N PHE A 391 16.27 8.27 -13.48
CA PHE A 391 15.46 8.71 -12.34
C PHE A 391 14.03 8.15 -12.40
N SER A 392 13.41 8.21 -13.57
CA SER A 392 12.04 7.71 -13.78
C SER A 392 11.95 6.21 -13.56
N THR A 393 12.98 5.49 -13.97
CA THR A 393 13.08 4.04 -13.78
C THR A 393 13.19 3.71 -12.28
N ILE A 394 14.05 4.38 -11.52
CA ILE A 394 14.15 4.20 -10.07
C ILE A 394 12.79 4.43 -9.38
N LEU A 395 12.11 5.53 -9.67
CA LEU A 395 10.81 5.83 -9.05
C LEU A 395 9.71 4.85 -9.43
N HIS A 396 9.72 4.38 -10.67
CA HIS A 396 8.78 3.35 -11.10
C HIS A 396 9.00 2.03 -10.34
N LEU A 397 10.25 1.57 -10.27
CA LEU A 397 10.61 0.31 -9.61
C LEU A 397 10.29 0.32 -8.12
N LEU A 398 10.65 1.40 -7.44
CA LEU A 398 10.56 1.48 -6.00
C LEU A 398 9.16 1.88 -5.52
N LEU A 399 8.52 2.84 -6.20
CA LEU A 399 7.30 3.47 -5.73
C LEU A 399 6.06 3.15 -6.58
N GLY A 400 6.23 2.45 -7.71
CA GLY A 400 5.15 2.24 -8.68
C GLY A 400 4.68 3.54 -9.33
N SER A 401 5.53 4.58 -9.34
CA SER A 401 5.15 5.87 -9.92
C SER A 401 5.00 5.75 -11.44
N PRO A 402 3.97 6.35 -12.07
CA PRO A 402 3.91 6.48 -13.52
C PRO A 402 5.16 7.22 -14.05
N ARG A 403 5.76 6.73 -15.15
CA ARG A 403 6.99 7.33 -15.71
C ARG A 403 6.85 8.83 -16.00
N PRO A 404 5.74 9.33 -16.61
CA PRO A 404 5.68 10.75 -16.92
C PRO A 404 5.55 11.65 -15.68
N ALA A 405 4.98 11.15 -14.58
CA ALA A 405 4.99 11.86 -13.29
C ALA A 405 6.41 11.96 -12.71
N ALA A 406 7.24 10.93 -12.93
CA ALA A 406 8.63 10.91 -12.52
C ALA A 406 9.51 11.84 -13.37
N MET A 407 9.21 11.96 -14.67
CA MET A 407 9.87 12.92 -15.57
C MET A 407 9.61 14.37 -15.13
N THR A 408 8.37 14.72 -14.77
CA THR A 408 8.04 16.05 -14.25
C THR A 408 8.78 16.34 -12.95
N LEU A 409 8.82 15.38 -12.03
CA LEU A 409 9.54 15.53 -10.76
C LEU A 409 11.05 15.69 -10.98
N HIS A 410 11.64 14.96 -11.92
CA HIS A 410 13.04 15.12 -12.30
C HIS A 410 13.32 16.55 -12.77
N ALA A 411 12.49 17.08 -13.67
CA ALA A 411 12.61 18.43 -14.18
C ALA A 411 12.49 19.51 -13.08
N GLU A 412 11.61 19.30 -12.09
CA GLU A 412 11.48 20.19 -10.93
C GLU A 412 12.75 20.17 -10.06
N LEU A 413 13.33 18.99 -9.83
CA LEU A 413 14.55 18.84 -9.01
C LEU A 413 15.78 19.45 -9.70
N CYS A 414 15.82 19.46 -11.03
CA CYS A 414 16.93 20.00 -11.81
C CYS A 414 16.91 21.53 -11.98
N GLN A 415 15.89 22.25 -11.48
CA GLN A 415 15.79 23.72 -11.50
C GLN A 415 16.19 24.39 -12.84
N ALA A 416 15.50 24.00 -13.93
CA ALA A 416 15.56 24.50 -15.32
C ALA A 416 16.40 23.67 -16.31
N GLY A 417 15.71 22.78 -17.04
CA GLY A 417 16.12 22.24 -18.34
C GLY A 417 16.27 20.70 -18.38
N PRO A 418 15.73 19.99 -19.38
CA PRO A 418 15.85 18.53 -19.54
C PRO A 418 17.28 18.04 -19.84
N SER A 419 18.23 18.96 -20.04
CA SER A 419 19.65 18.69 -20.27
C SER A 419 20.49 18.60 -18.98
N HIS A 420 19.89 18.79 -17.80
CA HIS A 420 20.58 18.71 -16.51
C HIS A 420 20.17 17.43 -15.79
N GLY A 421 21.13 16.54 -15.51
CA GLY A 421 20.91 15.37 -14.66
C GLY A 421 21.19 15.68 -13.18
N LEU A 422 20.69 14.85 -12.28
CA LEU A 422 20.91 15.02 -10.83
C LEU A 422 22.27 14.49 -10.43
N SER A 423 22.98 15.19 -9.54
CA SER A 423 24.14 14.62 -8.84
C SER A 423 23.72 13.61 -7.79
N LEU A 424 24.67 12.79 -7.32
CA LEU A 424 24.42 11.84 -6.23
C LEU A 424 23.90 12.55 -4.98
N ASP A 425 24.51 13.67 -4.60
CA ASP A 425 24.09 14.45 -3.42
C ASP A 425 22.66 14.99 -3.57
N GLN A 426 22.30 15.48 -4.77
CA GLN A 426 20.94 15.96 -5.04
C GLN A 426 19.92 14.82 -4.96
N PHE A 427 20.25 13.67 -5.56
CA PHE A 427 19.41 12.48 -5.51
C PHE A 427 19.29 11.92 -4.09
N GLN A 428 20.38 11.87 -3.32
CA GLN A 428 20.37 11.42 -1.93
C GLN A 428 19.62 12.39 -1.01
N ASN A 429 19.79 13.70 -1.20
CA ASN A 429 19.02 14.69 -0.47
C ASN A 429 17.51 14.53 -0.73
N PHE A 430 17.11 14.34 -1.99
CA PHE A 430 15.73 14.03 -2.35
C PHE A 430 15.25 12.69 -1.75
N SER A 431 16.00 11.61 -1.95
CA SER A 431 15.59 10.26 -1.56
C SER A 431 15.68 9.99 -0.05
N LEU A 432 16.41 10.79 0.72
CA LEU A 432 16.61 10.61 2.17
C LEU A 432 15.99 11.71 3.02
N ARG A 433 16.04 12.97 2.56
CA ARG A 433 15.68 14.15 3.36
C ARG A 433 14.41 14.85 2.90
N ASP A 434 13.93 14.58 1.68
CA ASP A 434 12.63 15.10 1.27
C ASP A 434 11.54 14.59 2.21
N LEU A 435 10.67 15.52 2.61
CA LEU A 435 9.63 15.26 3.60
C LEU A 435 8.68 14.14 3.17
N LEU A 436 8.42 14.00 1.86
CA LEU A 436 7.53 13.02 1.26
C LEU A 436 8.33 11.79 0.79
N TYR A 437 9.29 12.02 -0.10
CA TYR A 437 9.99 10.96 -0.81
C TYR A 437 10.97 10.22 0.10
N GLY A 438 11.60 10.88 1.08
CA GLY A 438 12.42 10.22 2.11
C GLY A 438 11.68 9.10 2.85
N LYS A 439 10.41 9.33 3.20
CA LYS A 439 9.58 8.31 3.86
C LYS A 439 9.11 7.20 2.92
N LEU A 440 8.90 7.52 1.65
CA LEU A 440 8.56 6.52 0.63
C LEU A 440 9.75 5.61 0.37
N PHE A 441 10.92 6.17 0.04
CA PHE A 441 12.15 5.42 -0.19
C PHE A 441 12.52 4.54 1.00
N SER A 442 12.48 5.06 2.23
CA SER A 442 12.71 4.24 3.43
C SER A 442 11.70 3.11 3.62
N THR A 443 10.46 3.26 3.15
CA THR A 443 9.42 2.23 3.23
C THR A 443 9.61 1.13 2.17
N TYR A 444 10.08 1.49 0.98
CA TYR A 444 10.15 0.57 -0.17
C TYR A 444 11.55 -0.06 -0.38
N LEU A 445 12.63 0.62 -0.02
CA LEU A 445 14.00 0.10 -0.14
C LEU A 445 14.46 -0.72 1.07
N ARG A 446 13.84 -0.56 2.24
CA ARG A 446 14.11 -1.44 3.39
C ARG A 446 12.99 -2.44 3.55
N PRO A 447 13.15 -3.68 3.05
CA PRO A 447 12.29 -4.76 3.45
C PRO A 447 12.41 -5.00 4.96
N PRO A 448 11.37 -5.56 5.57
CA PRO A 448 11.33 -5.80 7.01
C PRO A 448 12.44 -6.77 7.44
N HIS A 449 13.47 -6.30 8.17
CA HIS A 449 14.53 -7.15 8.72
C HIS A 449 13.99 -8.41 9.42
N THR A 450 14.33 -9.59 8.89
CA THR A 450 14.54 -10.78 9.69
C THR A 450 15.94 -10.69 10.29
N PRO A 451 16.13 -10.68 11.62
CA PRO A 451 17.44 -10.87 12.18
C PRO A 451 17.93 -12.24 11.70
N ARG A 452 19.02 -12.26 10.92
CA ARG A 452 19.81 -13.47 10.73
C ARG A 452 20.24 -13.89 12.14
N GLY A 453 19.63 -14.95 12.65
CA GLY A 453 20.23 -15.70 13.75
C GLY A 453 21.65 -16.05 13.31
N THR A 454 22.60 -15.88 14.22
CA THR A 454 23.97 -16.37 14.10
C THR A 454 23.93 -17.82 13.62
N SER A 455 24.13 -18.01 12.31
CA SER A 455 24.31 -19.32 11.71
C SER A 455 25.73 -19.75 12.08
N GLN A 456 25.86 -20.44 13.21
CA GLN A 456 27.01 -21.31 13.40
C GLN A 456 26.92 -22.37 12.29
N VAL A 457 27.85 -22.28 11.34
CA VAL A 457 28.15 -23.36 10.41
C VAL A 457 28.53 -24.58 11.26
N PRO A 458 27.86 -25.73 11.15
CA PRO A 458 28.37 -26.95 11.75
C PRO A 458 29.53 -27.42 10.89
N ASP A 459 30.75 -27.28 11.41
CA ASP A 459 31.93 -27.91 10.81
C ASP A 459 31.75 -29.43 10.86
N ALA A 460 31.70 -30.02 9.67
CA ALA A 460 31.79 -31.45 9.48
C ALA A 460 33.27 -31.87 9.55
N SER A 461 33.72 -32.41 10.69
CA SER A 461 34.64 -33.54 10.69
C SER A 461 34.98 -34.09 12.08
N SER A 462 34.85 -35.41 12.15
CA SER A 462 35.58 -36.40 12.97
C SER A 462 34.95 -36.94 14.27
N PRO A 463 35.09 -38.27 14.52
CA PRO A 463 34.13 -39.05 15.29
C PRO A 463 34.73 -39.65 16.57
N GLN A 464 34.08 -39.46 17.72
CA GLN A 464 34.23 -40.38 18.86
C GLN A 464 32.90 -40.54 19.62
N SER A 465 32.61 -41.81 19.89
CA SER A 465 31.39 -42.44 20.40
C SER A 465 31.30 -42.42 21.96
N PRO A 466 30.40 -43.18 22.63
CA PRO A 466 28.97 -42.88 22.86
C PRO A 466 28.56 -42.99 24.36
N SER A 467 27.44 -42.38 24.77
CA SER A 467 26.63 -42.76 25.95
C SER A 467 25.42 -41.82 26.03
N ALA A 468 24.17 -42.18 26.32
CA ALA A 468 23.52 -43.43 26.66
C ALA A 468 22.00 -43.24 26.41
N LEU A 469 21.30 -44.36 26.22
CA LEU A 469 19.86 -44.59 26.35
C LEU A 469 19.22 -43.84 27.55
N ALA A 470 17.91 -43.67 27.73
CA ALA A 470 16.66 -43.77 26.98
C ALA A 470 15.55 -43.55 28.04
N ASN A 471 14.36 -43.15 27.59
CA ASN A 471 13.04 -43.30 28.25
C ASN A 471 12.66 -42.42 29.47
N GLY A 472 11.46 -41.84 29.34
CA GLY A 472 10.72 -41.18 30.42
C GLY A 472 9.28 -40.90 29.99
N THR A 473 8.47 -41.95 29.90
CA THR A 473 7.06 -41.98 29.53
C THR A 473 6.16 -41.36 30.62
N LEU A 474 5.05 -40.77 30.13
CA LEU A 474 3.80 -40.33 30.77
C LEU A 474 3.48 -40.85 32.20
N GLN A 475 3.01 -39.94 33.05
CA GLN A 475 2.14 -40.28 34.19
C GLN A 475 0.73 -39.67 34.01
N ALA A 476 -0.26 -40.55 34.13
CA ALA A 476 -1.69 -40.26 34.23
C ALA A 476 -2.13 -40.15 35.71
N PRO A 477 -3.30 -39.57 36.03
CA PRO A 477 -3.67 -39.15 37.37
C PRO A 477 -4.26 -40.28 38.23
N LYS A 478 -3.99 -40.24 39.53
CA LYS A 478 -4.59 -41.13 40.55
C LYS A 478 -6.08 -40.79 40.77
N GLN A 479 -6.95 -41.75 40.51
CA GLN A 479 -8.24 -41.88 41.21
C GLN A 479 -8.04 -42.70 42.49
N LYS A 480 -8.86 -42.38 43.48
CA LYS A 480 -8.85 -42.88 44.85
C LYS A 480 -10.26 -43.41 45.10
N GLU A 481 -10.39 -44.68 45.45
CA GLU A 481 -11.40 -45.25 46.36
C GLU A 481 -11.17 -46.76 46.46
N ASP A 482 -11.54 -47.32 47.62
CA ASP A 482 -11.10 -48.60 48.20
C ASP A 482 -11.26 -49.87 47.34
#